data_AF-A0A533U5C8-F1
#
_entry.id   AF-A0A533U5C8-F1
#
_cell.length_a   1.000
_cell.length_b   1.000
_cell.length_c   1.000
_cell.angle_alpha   90.00
_cell.angle_beta   90.00
_cell.angle_gamma   90.00
#
_symmetry.space_group_name_H-M   'P 1'
#
loop_
_entity.id
_entity.type
_entity.pdbx_description
1 polymer ?
#
loop_
_entity_poly.entity_id
_entity_poly.type
_entity_poly.pdbx_seq_one_letter_code
_entity_poly.pdbx_strand_id
1 'polypeptide(L)'
;MTESADIVKVLGKGNPPLLIIACAIMTLTLFFYIFTVGSYFHVGVSPLENRVNYHKSFQVYLINKDIDNIVIVSGTVLWLALSLLGKLKVVSSAGYFGLTVFAIWYHSWVLDIATLISIPVVVSFLVYNRFTSRKILITHRALTINYFAILGIATGLISSAISLAPLFSISQKSIPVQDFAYEIFVLLSSFSAVLIFILIMGSTVKLLIGKSIAKISSVQKNFFVSDTEKKSRNTILYLLLIMLFSIALSLVPHQPSINSDNQEVGSDSGDYVSMLRNLMSAKDSSEFIRQAFVVQSSGDRPLALIFLYAFAKTIPANLSFTVDHSLVILAPALVLSVFVLTRELTSNDKMSLFAAFVTAVSFQTLIGMYGGLYANLFALAVGYLSLVFLLRFLKNSGKLNLITYLLLMVALLLSHVYTWTVLTLVMSVFLALMYKLNYYDKKRILFIFLVILLTVAI
;
A
#
# COMPACT_ATOMS: atom_id res chain seq x y z
N MET A 1 16.76 -21.27 -17.34
CA MET A 1 15.68 -20.56 -18.04
C MET A 1 14.39 -21.24 -17.67
N THR A 2 13.78 -20.87 -16.56
CA THR A 2 12.57 -21.52 -16.05
C THR A 2 11.72 -20.46 -15.35
N GLU A 3 10.44 -20.45 -15.70
CA GLU A 3 9.35 -19.62 -15.13
C GLU A 3 9.36 -18.12 -15.41
N SER A 4 9.49 -17.71 -16.69
CA SER A 4 8.50 -16.72 -17.13
C SER A 4 7.18 -17.47 -17.14
N ALA A 5 6.25 -17.11 -16.24
CA ALA A 5 4.86 -17.49 -16.46
C ALA A 5 4.52 -16.99 -17.87
N ASP A 6 4.35 -17.93 -18.79
CA ASP A 6 4.07 -17.61 -20.19
C ASP A 6 2.88 -16.65 -20.18
N ILE A 7 3.08 -15.39 -20.59
CA ILE A 7 2.09 -14.32 -20.46
C ILE A 7 0.75 -14.79 -21.05
N VAL A 8 0.82 -15.64 -22.07
CA VAL A 8 -0.35 -16.22 -22.71
C VAL A 8 -1.15 -17.13 -21.77
N LYS A 9 -0.51 -17.84 -20.82
CA LYS A 9 -1.22 -18.58 -19.74
C LYS A 9 -1.88 -17.64 -18.75
N VAL A 10 -1.28 -16.49 -18.43
CA VAL A 10 -1.88 -15.46 -17.57
C VAL A 10 -3.16 -14.91 -18.20
N LEU A 11 -3.15 -14.74 -19.53
CA LEU A 11 -4.30 -14.38 -20.36
C LEU A 11 -5.31 -15.53 -20.57
N GLY A 12 -5.06 -16.71 -19.97
CA GLY A 12 -5.99 -17.82 -19.97
C GLY A 12 -5.75 -18.89 -21.02
N LYS A 13 -4.67 -18.86 -21.81
CA LYS A 13 -4.35 -19.95 -22.77
C LYS A 13 -4.32 -21.30 -22.07
N GLY A 14 -5.07 -22.25 -22.63
CA GLY A 14 -5.31 -23.57 -22.06
C GLY A 14 -6.62 -23.68 -21.28
N ASN A 15 -7.34 -22.58 -21.03
CA ASN A 15 -8.69 -22.59 -20.50
C ASN A 15 -9.74 -22.55 -21.62
N PRO A 16 -10.95 -23.09 -21.38
CA PRO A 16 -12.06 -22.97 -22.32
C PRO A 16 -12.40 -21.49 -22.62
N PRO A 17 -12.65 -21.10 -23.88
CA PRO A 17 -13.00 -19.73 -24.26
C PRO A 17 -14.17 -19.15 -23.45
N LEU A 18 -15.20 -19.95 -23.17
CA LEU A 18 -16.37 -19.55 -22.37
C LEU A 18 -15.98 -19.08 -20.97
N LEU A 19 -15.02 -19.76 -20.33
CA LEU A 19 -14.53 -19.40 -19.00
C LEU A 19 -13.72 -18.10 -19.04
N ILE A 20 -12.90 -17.91 -20.07
CA ILE A 20 -12.13 -16.68 -20.29
C ILE A 20 -13.08 -15.50 -20.43
N ILE A 21 -14.09 -15.62 -21.30
CA ILE A 21 -15.12 -14.61 -21.53
C ILE A 21 -15.89 -14.32 -20.23
N ALA A 22 -16.31 -15.34 -19.49
CA ALA A 22 -17.01 -15.16 -18.21
C ALA A 22 -16.16 -14.39 -17.18
N CYS A 23 -14.86 -14.69 -17.08
CA CYS A 23 -13.95 -13.97 -16.18
C CYS A 23 -13.78 -12.49 -16.59
N ALA A 24 -13.68 -12.22 -17.89
CA ALA A 24 -13.59 -10.87 -18.41
C ALA A 24 -14.87 -10.06 -18.11
N ILE A 25 -16.04 -10.65 -18.36
CA ILE A 25 -17.35 -10.02 -18.07
C ILE A 25 -17.51 -9.74 -16.58
N MET A 26 -17.17 -10.71 -15.72
CA MET A 26 -17.22 -10.51 -14.27
C MET A 26 -16.35 -9.33 -13.82
N THR A 27 -15.15 -9.23 -14.40
CA THR A 27 -14.20 -8.16 -14.08
C THR A 27 -14.72 -6.79 -14.54
N LEU A 28 -15.25 -6.71 -15.76
CA LEU A 28 -15.87 -5.49 -16.29
C LEU A 28 -17.12 -5.09 -15.47
N THR A 29 -17.97 -6.06 -15.13
CA THR A 29 -19.18 -5.83 -14.33
C THR A 29 -18.82 -5.25 -12.95
N LEU A 30 -17.80 -5.82 -12.30
CA LEU A 30 -17.33 -5.34 -11.00
C LEU A 30 -16.71 -3.94 -11.08
N PHE A 31 -16.03 -3.61 -12.19
CA PHE A 31 -15.52 -2.27 -12.42
C PHE A 31 -16.63 -1.22 -12.44
N PHE A 32 -17.68 -1.42 -13.23
CA PHE A 32 -18.85 -0.54 -13.26
C PHE A 32 -19.58 -0.50 -11.91
N TYR A 33 -19.68 -1.65 -11.25
CA TYR A 33 -20.37 -1.77 -9.97
C TYR A 33 -19.73 -0.93 -8.86
N ILE A 34 -18.40 -0.84 -8.81
CA ILE A 34 -17.69 -0.02 -7.81
C ILE A 34 -18.15 1.44 -7.87
N PHE A 35 -18.19 2.04 -9.06
CA PHE A 35 -18.64 3.41 -9.26
C PHE A 35 -20.13 3.58 -8.94
N THR A 36 -20.96 2.65 -9.43
CA THR A 36 -22.41 2.75 -9.25
C THR A 36 -22.81 2.64 -7.78
N VAL A 37 -22.20 1.72 -7.02
CA VAL A 37 -22.46 1.57 -5.58
C VAL A 37 -21.96 2.79 -4.80
N GLY A 38 -20.73 3.24 -5.07
CA GLY A 38 -20.19 4.44 -4.42
C GLY A 38 -21.11 5.66 -4.61
N SER A 39 -21.62 5.83 -5.82
CA SER A 39 -22.49 6.93 -6.20
C SER A 39 -23.90 6.80 -5.65
N TYR A 40 -24.47 5.60 -5.67
CA TYR A 40 -25.81 5.33 -5.14
C TYR A 40 -25.91 5.62 -3.64
N PHE A 41 -24.91 5.22 -2.87
CA PHE A 41 -24.88 5.45 -1.42
C PHE A 41 -24.32 6.83 -1.03
N HIS A 42 -23.98 7.69 -2.00
CA HIS A 42 -23.37 9.00 -1.75
C HIS A 42 -22.19 8.93 -0.76
N VAL A 43 -21.29 7.97 -0.98
CA VAL A 43 -20.15 7.77 -0.07
C VAL A 43 -19.38 9.07 0.09
N GLY A 44 -19.21 9.54 1.33
CA GLY A 44 -18.47 10.77 1.61
C GLY A 44 -17.00 10.58 1.26
N VAL A 45 -16.49 11.42 0.34
CA VAL A 45 -15.11 11.40 -0.14
C VAL A 45 -14.41 12.73 0.15
N SER A 46 -13.08 12.68 0.19
CA SER A 46 -12.22 13.83 0.47
C SER A 46 -11.17 14.01 -0.64
N PRO A 47 -11.55 14.45 -1.85
CA PRO A 47 -10.58 14.80 -2.90
C PRO A 47 -9.68 15.95 -2.47
N LEU A 48 -8.44 15.90 -2.93
CA LEU A 48 -7.48 17.00 -2.81
C LEU A 48 -7.54 17.84 -4.09
N GLU A 49 -8.10 19.04 -4.00
CA GLU A 49 -8.21 19.97 -5.13
C GLU A 49 -7.48 21.26 -4.75
N ASN A 50 -6.56 21.75 -5.57
CA ASN A 50 -5.77 22.96 -5.28
C ASN A 50 -5.10 22.93 -3.88
N ARG A 51 -4.58 21.76 -3.47
CA ARG A 51 -3.99 21.51 -2.13
C ARG A 51 -4.95 21.66 -0.94
N VAL A 52 -6.25 21.72 -1.20
CA VAL A 52 -7.30 21.77 -0.16
C VAL A 52 -8.13 20.49 -0.24
N ASN A 53 -8.37 19.87 0.91
CA ASN A 53 -9.29 18.73 0.99
C ASN A 53 -10.72 19.24 1.06
N TYR A 54 -11.56 18.81 0.12
CA TYR A 54 -12.98 19.13 0.11
C TYR A 54 -13.79 17.91 0.51
N HIS A 55 -14.77 18.07 1.39
CA HIS A 55 -15.71 17.00 1.68
C HIS A 55 -16.88 17.06 0.69
N LYS A 56 -17.01 16.02 -0.16
CA LYS A 56 -18.11 15.91 -1.12
C LYS A 56 -18.66 14.49 -1.16
N SER A 57 -19.89 14.32 -1.62
CA SER A 57 -20.45 12.99 -1.90
C SER A 57 -19.88 12.45 -3.21
N PHE A 58 -19.50 11.17 -3.24
CA PHE A 58 -19.15 10.49 -4.48
C PHE A 58 -20.39 10.40 -5.37
N GLN A 59 -20.31 10.95 -6.58
CA GLN A 59 -21.39 10.99 -7.58
C GLN A 59 -20.80 10.82 -8.99
N VAL A 60 -19.96 9.79 -9.14
CA VAL A 60 -19.23 9.52 -10.36
C VAL A 60 -19.75 8.24 -11.00
N TYR A 61 -20.14 8.33 -12.27
CA TYR A 61 -20.50 7.22 -13.13
C TYR A 61 -19.47 7.13 -14.26
N LEU A 62 -19.25 5.93 -14.80
CA LEU A 62 -18.32 5.70 -15.91
C LEU A 62 -18.80 6.33 -17.21
N ILE A 63 -20.09 6.18 -17.51
CA ILE A 63 -20.72 6.81 -18.68
C ILE A 63 -21.87 7.69 -18.20
N ASN A 64 -22.88 7.08 -17.57
CA ASN A 64 -23.95 7.73 -16.84
C ASN A 64 -24.70 6.66 -16.03
N LYS A 65 -25.56 7.10 -15.09
CA LYS A 65 -26.30 6.19 -14.19
C LYS A 65 -27.02 5.07 -14.94
N ASP A 66 -27.76 5.39 -15.99
CA ASP A 66 -28.62 4.42 -16.68
C ASP A 66 -27.80 3.41 -17.50
N ILE A 67 -26.78 3.87 -18.21
CA ILE A 67 -25.90 3.00 -19.00
C ILE A 67 -25.09 2.09 -18.08
N ASP A 68 -24.53 2.63 -17.00
CA ASP A 68 -23.75 1.84 -16.04
C ASP A 68 -24.61 0.73 -15.41
N ASN A 69 -25.84 1.06 -15.02
CA ASN A 69 -26.83 0.11 -14.54
C ASN A 69 -27.12 -0.99 -15.57
N ILE A 70 -27.38 -0.62 -16.83
CA ILE A 70 -27.63 -1.59 -17.92
C ILE A 70 -26.43 -2.50 -18.13
N VAL A 71 -25.20 -1.96 -18.10
CA VAL A 71 -23.96 -2.73 -18.25
C VAL A 71 -23.81 -3.74 -17.12
N ILE A 72 -24.04 -3.34 -15.87
CA ILE A 72 -23.88 -4.23 -14.70
C ILE A 72 -24.89 -5.38 -14.76
N VAL A 73 -26.17 -5.05 -15.01
CA VAL A 73 -27.23 -6.03 -15.01
C VAL A 73 -27.06 -6.99 -16.20
N SER A 74 -26.77 -6.47 -17.40
CA SER A 74 -26.50 -7.29 -18.59
C SER A 74 -25.26 -8.16 -18.43
N GLY A 75 -24.19 -7.61 -17.83
CA GLY A 75 -22.98 -8.34 -17.49
C GLY A 75 -23.25 -9.48 -16.51
N THR A 76 -24.14 -9.26 -15.54
CA THR A 76 -24.56 -10.29 -14.58
C THR A 76 -25.38 -11.40 -15.24
N VAL A 77 -26.33 -11.06 -16.12
CA VAL A 77 -27.06 -12.06 -16.93
C VAL A 77 -26.10 -12.91 -17.73
N LEU A 78 -25.15 -12.27 -18.43
CA LEU A 78 -24.20 -12.95 -19.30
C LEU A 78 -23.23 -13.82 -18.48
N TRP A 79 -22.77 -13.34 -17.33
CA TRP A 79 -21.97 -14.13 -16.40
C TRP A 79 -22.73 -15.37 -15.91
N LEU A 80 -23.99 -15.22 -15.48
CA LEU A 80 -24.83 -16.35 -15.08
C LEU A 80 -25.01 -17.36 -16.22
N ALA A 81 -25.24 -16.87 -17.44
CA ALA A 81 -25.40 -17.70 -18.63
C ALA A 81 -24.11 -18.46 -19.01
N LEU A 82 -22.93 -17.90 -18.75
CA LEU A 82 -21.66 -18.52 -19.14
C LEU A 82 -21.05 -19.39 -18.02
N SER A 83 -21.25 -19.00 -16.75
CA SER A 83 -20.60 -19.65 -15.61
C SER A 83 -21.43 -20.78 -14.99
N LEU A 84 -22.77 -20.74 -15.03
CA LEU A 84 -23.60 -21.79 -14.43
C LEU A 84 -23.70 -23.04 -15.32
N LEU A 85 -23.88 -24.19 -14.67
CA LEU A 85 -24.08 -25.49 -15.31
C LEU A 85 -25.55 -25.95 -15.27
N GLY A 86 -25.94 -26.76 -16.25
CA GLY A 86 -27.23 -27.46 -16.28
C GLY A 86 -28.46 -26.53 -16.36
N LYS A 87 -29.58 -26.97 -15.77
CA LYS A 87 -30.86 -26.21 -15.78
C LYS A 87 -30.77 -24.87 -15.04
N LEU A 88 -29.92 -24.78 -14.01
CA LEU A 88 -29.69 -23.57 -13.22
C LEU A 88 -29.21 -22.40 -14.08
N LYS A 89 -28.40 -22.67 -15.10
CA LYS A 89 -27.96 -21.68 -16.09
C LYS A 89 -29.16 -20.98 -16.72
N VAL A 90 -30.04 -21.75 -17.34
CA VAL A 90 -31.19 -21.23 -18.09
C VAL A 90 -32.16 -20.50 -17.16
N VAL A 91 -32.50 -21.11 -16.02
CA VAL A 91 -33.46 -20.52 -15.06
C VAL A 91 -32.92 -19.22 -14.48
N SER A 92 -31.67 -19.20 -14.01
CA SER A 92 -31.10 -18.02 -13.37
C SER A 92 -30.85 -16.90 -14.38
N SER A 93 -30.30 -17.21 -15.56
CA SER A 93 -30.06 -16.18 -16.59
C SER A 93 -31.36 -15.63 -17.16
N ALA A 94 -32.36 -16.49 -17.45
CA ALA A 94 -33.65 -16.04 -17.98
C ALA A 94 -34.45 -15.27 -16.93
N GLY A 95 -34.42 -15.70 -15.66
CA GLY A 95 -35.08 -14.99 -14.56
C GLY A 95 -34.50 -13.59 -14.36
N TYR A 96 -33.16 -13.49 -14.31
CA TYR A 96 -32.48 -12.20 -14.14
C TYR A 96 -32.67 -11.29 -15.37
N PHE A 97 -32.63 -11.87 -16.58
CA PHE A 97 -32.92 -11.14 -17.82
C PHE A 97 -34.36 -10.62 -17.86
N GLY A 98 -35.35 -11.43 -17.49
CA GLY A 98 -36.74 -11.00 -17.40
C GLY A 98 -36.92 -9.85 -16.41
N LEU A 99 -36.26 -9.92 -15.25
CA LEU A 99 -36.22 -8.83 -14.27
C LEU A 99 -35.57 -7.56 -14.84
N THR A 100 -34.52 -7.71 -15.66
CA THR A 100 -33.83 -6.59 -16.33
C THR A 100 -34.74 -5.88 -17.31
N VAL A 101 -35.40 -6.63 -18.20
CA VAL A 101 -36.32 -6.09 -19.21
C VAL A 101 -37.49 -5.40 -18.53
N PHE A 102 -38.04 -6.01 -17.47
CA PHE A 102 -39.08 -5.40 -16.65
C PHE A 102 -38.61 -4.10 -15.99
N ALA A 103 -37.39 -4.08 -15.43
CA ALA A 103 -36.81 -2.91 -14.78
C ALA A 103 -36.62 -1.73 -15.73
N ILE A 104 -36.17 -2.00 -16.97
CA ILE A 104 -35.99 -0.98 -18.02
C ILE A 104 -37.35 -0.38 -18.42
N TRP A 105 -38.41 -1.19 -18.44
CA TRP A 105 -39.71 -0.75 -18.97
C TRP A 105 -40.61 -0.04 -17.95
N TYR A 106 -40.45 -0.36 -16.65
CA TYR A 106 -41.36 0.14 -15.61
C TYR A 106 -40.85 1.43 -14.95
N HIS A 107 -39.80 1.34 -14.13
CA HIS A 107 -39.26 2.48 -13.38
C HIS A 107 -37.77 2.35 -13.08
N SER A 108 -37.05 3.48 -13.09
CA SER A 108 -35.60 3.55 -12.85
C SER A 108 -35.15 3.00 -11.50
N TRP A 109 -35.98 3.09 -10.45
CA TRP A 109 -35.65 2.54 -9.13
C TRP A 109 -35.58 1.00 -9.12
N VAL A 110 -36.33 0.32 -9.98
CA VAL A 110 -36.26 -1.15 -10.12
C VAL A 110 -34.92 -1.55 -10.71
N LEU A 111 -34.44 -0.77 -11.69
CA LEU A 111 -33.14 -0.97 -12.30
C LEU A 111 -32.01 -0.72 -11.28
N ASP A 112 -32.13 0.30 -10.43
CA ASP A 112 -31.18 0.53 -9.34
C ASP A 112 -31.11 -0.67 -8.37
N ILE A 113 -32.25 -1.23 -7.96
CA ILE A 113 -32.29 -2.42 -7.09
C ILE A 113 -31.65 -3.63 -7.79
N ALA A 114 -31.98 -3.86 -9.06
CA ALA A 114 -31.38 -4.93 -9.85
C ALA A 114 -29.86 -4.77 -9.92
N THR A 115 -29.37 -3.56 -10.18
CA THR A 115 -27.95 -3.26 -10.19
C THR A 115 -27.31 -3.58 -8.84
N LEU A 116 -27.86 -3.06 -7.72
CA LEU A 116 -27.30 -3.26 -6.38
C LEU A 116 -27.23 -4.72 -5.96
N ILE A 117 -28.21 -5.54 -6.34
CA ILE A 117 -28.29 -6.98 -6.00
C ILE A 117 -27.35 -7.85 -6.87
N SER A 118 -26.88 -7.33 -8.00
CA SER A 118 -26.09 -8.07 -9.00
C SER A 118 -24.84 -8.76 -8.41
N ILE A 119 -23.98 -8.03 -7.71
CA ILE A 119 -22.78 -8.60 -7.10
C ILE A 119 -23.08 -9.50 -5.89
N PRO A 120 -23.99 -9.15 -4.96
CA PRO A 120 -24.46 -10.07 -3.94
C PRO A 120 -24.93 -11.43 -4.49
N VAL A 121 -25.63 -11.45 -5.63
CA VAL A 121 -26.03 -12.70 -6.31
C VAL A 121 -24.81 -13.48 -6.82
N VAL A 122 -23.89 -12.83 -7.52
CA VAL A 122 -22.63 -13.46 -7.99
C VAL A 122 -21.84 -14.06 -6.82
N VAL A 123 -21.67 -13.28 -5.74
CA VAL A 123 -20.96 -13.72 -4.53
C VAL A 123 -21.68 -14.90 -3.88
N SER A 124 -23.00 -14.89 -3.79
CA SER A 124 -23.79 -15.99 -3.24
C SER A 124 -23.58 -17.29 -4.01
N PHE A 125 -23.57 -17.24 -5.35
CA PHE A 125 -23.27 -18.40 -6.18
C PHE A 125 -21.82 -18.88 -6.00
N LEU A 126 -20.83 -17.97 -5.94
CA LEU A 126 -19.43 -18.33 -5.70
C LEU A 126 -19.22 -18.99 -4.33
N VAL A 127 -19.87 -18.45 -3.29
CA VAL A 127 -19.87 -19.00 -1.93
C VAL A 127 -20.53 -20.38 -1.91
N TYR A 128 -21.72 -20.53 -2.48
CA TYR A 128 -22.40 -21.82 -2.57
C TYR A 128 -21.55 -22.86 -3.31
N ASN A 129 -20.94 -22.50 -4.44
CA ASN A 129 -20.06 -23.40 -5.20
C ASN A 129 -18.81 -23.82 -4.41
N ARG A 130 -18.35 -22.99 -3.47
CA ARG A 130 -17.23 -23.31 -2.59
C ARG A 130 -17.62 -24.35 -1.53
N PHE A 131 -18.80 -24.22 -0.93
CA PHE A 131 -19.25 -25.08 0.17
C PHE A 131 -19.94 -26.37 -0.26
N THR A 132 -20.49 -26.41 -1.47
CA THR A 132 -21.20 -27.60 -1.97
C THR A 132 -20.26 -28.58 -2.71
N SER A 133 -20.51 -29.89 -2.52
CA SER A 133 -19.80 -30.97 -3.21
C SER A 133 -20.12 -31.02 -4.70
N ARG A 134 -21.38 -30.77 -5.07
CA ARG A 134 -21.84 -30.60 -6.45
C ARG A 134 -21.45 -29.22 -6.96
N LYS A 135 -20.48 -29.17 -7.87
CA LYS A 135 -20.07 -27.91 -8.53
C LYS A 135 -21.14 -27.47 -9.51
N ILE A 136 -21.64 -26.26 -9.30
CA ILE A 136 -22.68 -25.63 -10.13
C ILE A 136 -22.12 -24.55 -11.05
N LEU A 137 -20.86 -24.13 -10.82
CA LEU A 137 -20.19 -23.10 -11.61
C LEU A 137 -18.90 -23.62 -12.25
N ILE A 138 -18.65 -23.20 -13.50
CA ILE A 138 -17.34 -23.25 -14.14
C ILE A 138 -16.59 -21.98 -13.70
N THR A 139 -15.65 -22.11 -12.75
CA THR A 139 -14.85 -20.98 -12.25
C THR A 139 -13.38 -21.35 -12.21
N HIS A 140 -12.51 -20.39 -12.51
CA HIS A 140 -11.08 -20.52 -12.30
C HIS A 140 -10.56 -19.30 -11.54
N ARG A 141 -10.40 -19.46 -10.21
CA ARG A 141 -10.08 -18.37 -9.29
C ARG A 141 -8.86 -17.56 -9.72
N ALA A 142 -7.78 -18.23 -10.13
CA ALA A 142 -6.57 -17.52 -10.55
C ALA A 142 -6.79 -16.71 -11.83
N LEU A 143 -7.66 -17.16 -12.73
CA LEU A 143 -7.93 -16.44 -13.98
C LEU A 143 -8.71 -15.15 -13.68
N THR A 144 -9.76 -15.24 -12.85
CA THR A 144 -10.50 -14.07 -12.41
C THR A 144 -9.59 -13.04 -11.72
N ILE A 145 -8.71 -13.48 -10.82
CA ILE A 145 -7.72 -12.60 -10.16
C ILE A 145 -6.77 -11.96 -11.19
N ASN A 146 -6.30 -12.71 -12.18
CA ASN A 146 -5.45 -12.17 -13.25
C ASN A 146 -6.17 -11.08 -14.04
N TYR A 147 -7.44 -11.27 -14.41
CA TYR A 147 -8.21 -10.26 -15.13
C TYR A 147 -8.42 -8.99 -14.29
N PHE A 148 -8.70 -9.12 -12.98
CA PHE A 148 -8.72 -7.97 -12.07
C PHE A 148 -7.38 -7.25 -12.03
N ALA A 149 -6.29 -8.00 -11.93
CA ALA A 149 -4.94 -7.42 -11.92
C ALA A 149 -4.64 -6.71 -13.24
N ILE A 150 -4.98 -7.30 -14.39
CA ILE A 150 -4.81 -6.68 -15.71
C ILE A 150 -5.60 -5.38 -15.82
N LEU A 151 -6.87 -5.38 -15.39
CA LEU A 151 -7.70 -4.17 -15.40
C LEU A 151 -7.10 -3.08 -14.49
N GLY A 152 -6.67 -3.45 -13.27
CA GLY A 152 -6.01 -2.52 -12.35
C GLY A 152 -4.70 -1.95 -12.92
N ILE A 153 -3.89 -2.79 -13.57
CA ILE A 153 -2.66 -2.36 -14.23
C ILE A 153 -2.98 -1.42 -15.39
N ALA A 154 -3.93 -1.78 -16.25
CA ALA A 154 -4.31 -0.97 -17.41
C ALA A 154 -4.84 0.41 -16.99
N THR A 155 -5.76 0.44 -16.03
CA THR A 155 -6.30 1.70 -15.48
C THR A 155 -5.22 2.54 -14.80
N GLY A 156 -4.33 1.92 -14.03
CA GLY A 156 -3.18 2.59 -13.41
C GLY A 156 -2.16 3.14 -14.42
N LEU A 157 -1.87 2.41 -15.50
CA LEU A 157 -1.00 2.88 -16.58
C LEU A 157 -1.61 4.05 -17.35
N ILE A 158 -2.91 4.00 -17.64
CA ILE A 158 -3.64 5.10 -18.28
C ILE A 158 -3.65 6.33 -17.38
N SER A 159 -3.98 6.18 -16.09
CA SER A 159 -3.93 7.27 -15.11
C SER A 159 -2.52 7.87 -14.98
N SER A 160 -1.49 7.02 -14.94
CA SER A 160 -0.09 7.48 -14.91
C SER A 160 0.27 8.27 -16.17
N ALA A 161 -0.17 7.80 -17.34
CA ALA A 161 0.05 8.49 -18.61
C ALA A 161 -0.68 9.85 -18.65
N ILE A 162 -1.94 9.91 -18.20
CA ILE A 162 -2.71 11.16 -18.08
C ILE A 162 -2.01 12.13 -17.11
N SER A 163 -1.58 11.64 -15.95
CA SER A 163 -0.90 12.43 -14.92
C SER A 163 0.47 12.96 -15.36
N LEU A 164 1.19 12.20 -16.20
CA LEU A 164 2.48 12.58 -16.75
C LEU A 164 2.36 13.41 -18.04
N ALA A 165 1.22 13.37 -18.75
CA ALA A 165 1.02 14.09 -20.01
C ALA A 165 1.31 15.60 -19.91
N PRO A 166 0.94 16.32 -18.83
CA PRO A 166 1.29 17.72 -18.63
C PRO A 166 2.81 17.98 -18.64
N LEU A 167 3.64 17.01 -18.26
CA LEU A 167 5.10 17.16 -18.27
C LEU A 167 5.69 17.17 -19.69
N PHE A 168 4.99 16.55 -20.65
CA PHE A 168 5.44 16.42 -22.03
C PHE A 168 4.71 17.38 -22.98
N SER A 169 3.69 18.09 -22.51
CA SER A 169 2.79 18.90 -23.35
C SER A 169 3.04 20.39 -23.15
N ILE A 170 3.38 21.11 -24.23
CA ILE A 170 3.56 22.58 -24.26
C ILE A 170 2.20 23.33 -24.26
N SER A 171 1.06 22.62 -24.38
CA SER A 171 -0.27 23.23 -24.49
C SER A 171 -1.19 22.81 -23.34
N GLN A 172 -1.63 23.80 -22.54
CA GLN A 172 -2.47 23.66 -21.35
C GLN A 172 -3.97 23.44 -21.63
N LYS A 173 -4.41 23.32 -22.89
CA LYS A 173 -5.80 22.94 -23.20
C LYS A 173 -5.92 21.42 -23.24
N SER A 174 -5.79 20.76 -22.09
CA SER A 174 -6.13 19.36 -21.97
C SER A 174 -7.65 19.21 -22.01
N ILE A 175 -8.13 18.31 -22.87
CA ILE A 175 -9.47 17.74 -22.72
C ILE A 175 -9.52 17.13 -21.32
N PRO A 176 -10.55 17.40 -20.48
CA PRO A 176 -10.66 16.78 -19.18
C PRO A 176 -10.92 15.28 -19.36
N VAL A 177 -9.86 14.49 -19.51
CA VAL A 177 -9.93 13.05 -19.51
C VAL A 177 -10.09 12.64 -18.05
N GLN A 178 -11.21 12.00 -17.75
CA GLN A 178 -11.51 11.54 -16.41
C GLN A 178 -10.49 10.48 -15.96
N ASP A 179 -9.88 10.67 -14.79
CA ASP A 179 -8.96 9.70 -14.21
C ASP A 179 -9.72 8.71 -13.32
N PHE A 180 -10.14 7.59 -13.93
CA PHE A 180 -10.85 6.54 -13.20
C PHE A 180 -10.02 5.89 -12.08
N ALA A 181 -8.70 5.85 -12.18
CA ALA A 181 -7.88 5.27 -11.12
C ALA A 181 -7.86 6.20 -9.90
N TYR A 182 -7.79 7.52 -10.12
CA TYR A 182 -7.93 8.52 -9.08
C TYR A 182 -9.30 8.44 -8.40
N GLU A 183 -10.39 8.32 -9.17
CA GLU A 183 -11.74 8.22 -8.59
C GLU A 183 -11.92 6.96 -7.73
N ILE A 184 -11.37 5.82 -8.17
CA ILE A 184 -11.35 4.59 -7.36
C ILE A 184 -10.52 4.78 -6.09
N PHE A 185 -9.37 5.44 -6.19
CA PHE A 185 -8.54 5.76 -5.03
C PHE A 185 -9.30 6.63 -4.03
N VAL A 186 -9.94 7.71 -4.48
CA VAL A 186 -10.72 8.62 -3.65
C VAL A 186 -11.90 7.88 -2.99
N LEU A 187 -12.62 7.05 -3.73
CA LEU A 187 -13.70 6.24 -3.18
C LEU A 187 -13.20 5.27 -2.09
N LEU A 188 -12.14 4.50 -2.38
CA LEU A 188 -11.58 3.52 -1.45
C LEU A 188 -10.90 4.17 -0.24
N SER A 189 -10.40 5.40 -0.37
CA SER A 189 -9.80 6.16 0.73
C SER A 189 -10.77 6.39 1.89
N SER A 190 -12.07 6.52 1.59
CA SER A 190 -13.16 6.64 2.58
C SER A 190 -13.30 5.40 3.46
N PHE A 191 -12.85 4.24 2.95
CA PHE A 191 -12.84 2.98 3.67
C PHE A 191 -11.45 2.63 4.24
N SER A 192 -10.47 3.54 4.14
CA SER A 192 -9.08 3.29 4.54
C SER A 192 -8.95 2.78 5.97
N ALA A 193 -9.68 3.35 6.94
CA ALA A 193 -9.64 2.89 8.33
C ALA A 193 -10.07 1.42 8.47
N VAL A 194 -11.14 1.02 7.77
CA VAL A 194 -11.63 -0.37 7.77
C VAL A 194 -10.65 -1.28 7.05
N LEU A 195 -10.11 -0.85 5.91
CA LEU A 195 -9.12 -1.60 5.14
C LEU A 195 -7.83 -1.81 5.95
N ILE A 196 -7.33 -0.76 6.63
CA ILE A 196 -6.17 -0.81 7.52
C ILE A 196 -6.46 -1.74 8.70
N PHE A 197 -7.63 -1.63 9.33
CA PHE A 197 -8.02 -2.53 10.41
C PHE A 197 -8.05 -3.99 9.96
N ILE A 198 -8.66 -4.30 8.81
CA ILE A 198 -8.67 -5.64 8.23
C ILE A 198 -7.24 -6.11 7.91
N LEU A 199 -6.36 -5.23 7.45
CA LEU A 199 -4.97 -5.55 7.13
C LEU A 199 -4.16 -5.86 8.39
N ILE A 200 -4.26 -5.03 9.43
CA ILE A 200 -3.62 -5.23 10.74
C ILE A 200 -4.12 -6.55 11.35
N MET A 201 -5.44 -6.70 11.39
CA MET A 201 -6.08 -7.89 11.94
C MET A 201 -5.89 -9.09 11.02
N GLY A 202 -5.48 -8.93 9.76
CA GLY A 202 -5.40 -10.00 8.77
C GLY A 202 -4.52 -11.16 9.23
N SER A 203 -3.40 -10.89 9.91
CA SER A 203 -2.53 -11.93 10.47
C SER A 203 -3.18 -12.66 11.65
N THR A 204 -3.80 -11.92 12.58
CA THR A 204 -4.51 -12.45 13.76
C THR A 204 -5.77 -13.22 13.38
N VAL A 205 -6.58 -12.65 12.49
CA VAL A 205 -7.76 -13.26 11.86
C VAL A 205 -7.36 -14.51 11.09
N LYS A 206 -6.27 -14.48 10.31
CA LYS A 206 -5.76 -15.68 9.63
C LYS A 206 -5.31 -16.75 10.62
N LEU A 207 -4.69 -16.39 11.74
CA LEU A 207 -4.32 -17.34 12.79
C LEU A 207 -5.55 -17.94 13.50
N LEU A 208 -6.59 -17.14 13.78
CA LEU A 208 -7.83 -17.57 14.41
C LEU A 208 -8.69 -18.44 13.47
N ILE A 209 -8.85 -18.00 12.22
CA ILE A 209 -9.53 -18.74 11.16
C ILE A 209 -8.74 -20.00 10.83
N GLY A 210 -7.41 -19.94 10.75
CA GLY A 210 -6.54 -21.08 10.51
C GLY A 210 -6.71 -22.16 11.56
N LYS A 211 -6.77 -21.78 12.85
CA LYS A 211 -7.07 -22.73 13.94
C LYS A 211 -8.49 -23.30 13.86
N SER A 212 -9.47 -22.48 13.48
CA SER A 212 -10.88 -22.90 13.37
C SER A 212 -11.11 -23.83 12.17
N ILE A 213 -10.47 -23.56 11.03
CA ILE A 213 -10.51 -24.39 9.82
C ILE A 213 -9.69 -25.67 10.02
N ALA A 214 -8.51 -25.61 10.67
CA ALA A 214 -7.72 -26.80 10.99
C ALA A 214 -8.47 -27.76 11.94
N LYS A 215 -9.39 -27.24 12.77
CA LYS A 215 -10.29 -28.04 13.61
C LYS A 215 -11.38 -28.77 12.80
N ILE A 216 -11.64 -28.36 11.54
CA ILE A 216 -12.70 -28.88 10.66
C ILE A 216 -12.13 -29.68 9.47
N SER A 217 -10.90 -29.42 9.04
CA SER A 217 -10.24 -30.19 7.98
C SER A 217 -8.93 -30.82 8.47
N SER A 218 -8.87 -32.15 8.49
CA SER A 218 -7.69 -32.98 8.82
C SER A 218 -6.52 -32.88 7.82
N VAL A 219 -6.47 -31.82 7.00
CA VAL A 219 -5.40 -31.63 6.01
C VAL A 219 -4.55 -30.45 6.43
N GLN A 220 -3.63 -30.75 7.34
CA GLN A 220 -2.56 -29.86 7.74
C GLN A 220 -1.52 -29.82 6.62
N LYS A 221 -1.70 -28.90 5.63
CA LYS A 221 -0.59 -28.52 4.75
C LYS A 221 0.27 -27.51 5.50
N ASN A 222 1.43 -27.98 5.97
CA ASN A 222 2.54 -27.16 6.40
C ASN A 222 2.89 -26.15 5.29
N PHE A 223 2.46 -24.91 5.47
CA PHE A 223 2.86 -23.80 4.61
C PHE A 223 4.15 -23.20 5.17
N PHE A 224 5.23 -23.97 5.12
CA PHE A 224 6.55 -23.38 4.98
C PHE A 224 6.74 -23.14 3.49
N VAL A 225 6.52 -21.91 3.04
CA VAL A 225 7.13 -21.45 1.79
C VAL A 225 8.61 -21.24 2.13
N SER A 226 9.36 -22.33 2.15
CA SER A 226 10.79 -22.29 1.86
C SER A 226 10.96 -22.71 0.41
N ASP A 227 10.48 -21.88 -0.51
CA ASP A 227 11.14 -21.85 -1.80
C ASP A 227 12.49 -21.21 -1.53
N THR A 228 13.54 -22.03 -1.46
CA THR A 228 14.92 -21.58 -1.54
C THR A 228 15.11 -20.98 -2.93
N GLU A 229 14.60 -19.77 -3.13
CA GLU A 229 14.77 -19.04 -4.38
C GLU A 229 16.24 -18.72 -4.55
N LYS A 230 16.80 -19.25 -5.63
CA LYS A 230 18.15 -18.95 -6.09
C LYS A 230 18.26 -17.44 -6.27
N LYS A 231 19.21 -16.81 -5.56
CA LYS A 231 19.49 -15.36 -5.56
C LYS A 231 19.52 -14.83 -6.99
N SER A 232 18.44 -14.16 -7.40
CA SER A 232 18.30 -13.66 -8.76
C SER A 232 19.09 -12.37 -8.90
N ARG A 233 19.99 -12.30 -9.90
CA ARG A 233 20.71 -11.07 -10.30
C ARG A 233 19.74 -9.91 -10.59
N ASN A 234 18.47 -10.21 -10.91
CA ASN A 234 17.45 -9.21 -11.21
C ASN A 234 16.89 -8.53 -9.94
N THR A 235 17.06 -9.10 -8.74
CA THR A 235 16.52 -8.52 -7.50
C THR A 235 17.11 -7.13 -7.23
N ILE A 236 18.43 -6.97 -7.43
CA ILE A 236 19.09 -5.67 -7.22
C ILE A 236 18.59 -4.65 -8.24
N LEU A 237 18.47 -5.04 -9.52
CA LEU A 237 17.97 -4.16 -10.58
C LEU A 237 16.55 -3.67 -10.26
N TYR A 238 15.64 -4.58 -9.88
CA TYR A 238 14.27 -4.19 -9.52
C TYR A 238 14.23 -3.28 -8.29
N LEU A 239 15.05 -3.56 -7.27
CA LEU A 239 15.12 -2.70 -6.10
C LEU A 239 15.61 -1.29 -6.45
N LEU A 240 16.64 -1.17 -7.30
CA LEU A 240 17.12 0.12 -7.80
C LEU A 240 16.04 0.86 -8.58
N LEU A 241 15.29 0.17 -9.44
CA LEU A 241 14.16 0.76 -10.17
C LEU A 241 13.07 1.26 -9.21
N ILE A 242 12.75 0.51 -8.15
CA ILE A 242 11.78 0.94 -7.14
C ILE A 242 12.29 2.16 -6.35
N MET A 243 13.58 2.17 -5.98
CA MET A 243 14.19 3.34 -5.33
C MET A 243 14.16 4.57 -6.24
N LEU A 244 14.52 4.45 -7.52
CA LEU A 244 14.41 5.51 -8.50
C LEU A 244 12.96 5.99 -8.68
N PHE A 245 12.00 5.06 -8.68
CA PHE A 245 10.59 5.39 -8.72
C PHE A 245 10.15 6.18 -7.48
N SER A 246 10.63 5.83 -6.28
CA SER A 246 10.35 6.60 -5.06
C SER A 246 10.92 8.03 -5.10
N ILE A 247 12.10 8.21 -5.73
CA ILE A 247 12.67 9.53 -5.98
C ILE A 247 11.78 10.32 -6.94
N ALA A 248 11.39 9.70 -8.07
CA ALA A 248 10.52 10.34 -9.04
C ALA A 248 9.21 10.82 -8.40
N LEU A 249 8.57 9.98 -7.56
CA LEU A 249 7.38 10.36 -6.80
C LEU A 249 7.62 11.53 -5.86
N SER A 250 8.76 11.56 -5.15
CA SER A 250 9.10 12.69 -4.26
C SER A 250 9.28 14.01 -4.98
N LEU A 251 9.62 13.99 -6.27
CA LEU A 251 9.82 15.20 -7.08
C LEU A 251 8.52 15.69 -7.74
N VAL A 252 7.43 14.92 -7.70
CA VAL A 252 6.16 15.29 -8.34
C VAL A 252 5.61 16.60 -7.78
N PRO A 253 5.48 16.82 -6.45
CA PRO A 253 4.90 18.06 -5.95
C PRO A 253 5.75 19.30 -6.23
N HIS A 254 7.03 19.13 -6.54
CA HIS A 254 7.95 20.23 -6.86
C HIS A 254 7.95 20.60 -8.35
N GLN A 255 7.20 19.88 -9.19
CA GLN A 255 7.12 20.20 -10.61
C GLN A 255 6.44 21.57 -10.83
N PRO A 256 6.96 22.43 -11.72
CA PRO A 256 6.35 23.75 -11.99
C PRO A 256 4.88 23.71 -12.44
N SER A 257 4.45 22.59 -13.04
CA SER A 257 3.05 22.37 -13.42
C SER A 257 2.10 22.18 -12.22
N ILE A 258 2.63 21.75 -11.06
CA ILE A 258 1.89 21.48 -9.82
C ILE A 258 2.20 22.56 -8.76
N ASN A 259 3.37 23.16 -8.82
CA ASN A 259 3.87 24.18 -7.91
C ASN A 259 4.48 25.35 -8.68
N SER A 260 3.64 26.07 -9.41
CA SER A 260 4.03 27.23 -10.24
C SER A 260 4.76 28.30 -9.42
N ASP A 261 4.35 28.47 -8.17
CA ASP A 261 4.81 29.54 -7.29
C ASP A 261 5.99 29.10 -6.42
N ASN A 262 6.50 27.87 -6.62
CA ASN A 262 7.57 27.26 -5.84
C ASN A 262 7.38 27.39 -4.31
N GLN A 263 6.14 27.19 -3.86
CA GLN A 263 5.80 27.19 -2.44
C GLN A 263 6.35 25.95 -1.76
N GLU A 264 6.61 26.06 -0.46
CA GLU A 264 6.95 24.91 0.38
C GLU A 264 5.84 23.86 0.30
N VAL A 265 6.22 22.60 0.13
CA VAL A 265 5.27 21.48 -0.05
C VAL A 265 4.90 20.88 1.29
N GLY A 266 5.87 20.70 2.18
CA GLY A 266 5.68 20.10 3.49
C GLY A 266 5.13 21.12 4.49
N SER A 267 4.10 20.72 5.25
CA SER A 267 3.58 21.56 6.35
C SER A 267 4.67 21.96 7.36
N ASP A 268 5.54 21.02 7.72
CA ASP A 268 6.61 21.24 8.71
C ASP A 268 7.92 21.78 8.09
N SER A 269 7.95 22.02 6.78
CA SER A 269 9.18 22.44 6.08
C SER A 269 9.75 23.75 6.61
N GLY A 270 8.89 24.75 6.82
CA GLY A 270 9.29 26.04 7.38
C GLY A 270 9.91 25.93 8.77
N ASP A 271 9.42 25.01 9.60
CA ASP A 271 9.98 24.75 10.93
C ASP A 271 11.39 24.18 10.83
N TYR A 272 11.61 23.20 9.94
CA TYR A 272 12.95 22.67 9.68
C TYR A 272 13.91 23.73 9.13
N VAL A 273 13.44 24.60 8.23
CA VAL A 273 14.24 25.72 7.71
C VAL A 273 14.65 26.67 8.83
N SER A 274 13.74 27.00 9.76
CA SER A 274 14.03 27.82 10.93
C SER A 274 15.08 27.18 11.84
N MET A 275 14.90 25.91 12.19
CA MET A 275 15.85 25.17 13.03
C MET A 275 17.24 25.11 12.39
N LEU A 276 17.31 24.78 11.09
CA LEU A 276 18.57 24.70 10.37
C LEU A 276 19.27 26.05 10.25
N ARG A 277 18.52 27.15 10.08
CA ARG A 277 19.09 28.50 10.07
C ARG A 277 19.79 28.80 11.41
N ASN A 278 19.19 28.40 12.52
CA ASN A 278 19.80 28.55 13.85
C ASN A 278 21.09 27.71 13.97
N LEU A 279 21.07 26.46 13.50
CA LEU A 279 22.27 25.60 13.46
C LEU A 279 23.39 26.20 12.58
N MET A 280 23.03 26.76 11.41
CA MET A 280 23.98 27.41 10.50
C MET A 280 24.57 28.71 11.06
N SER A 281 23.84 29.38 11.96
CA SER A 281 24.31 30.60 12.64
C SER A 281 25.19 30.34 13.86
N ALA A 282 25.43 29.08 14.22
CA ALA A 282 26.29 28.72 15.35
C ALA A 282 27.72 29.21 15.12
N LYS A 283 28.28 29.90 16.13
CA LYS A 283 29.62 30.51 16.06
C LYS A 283 30.74 29.49 16.15
N ASP A 284 30.51 28.40 16.87
CA ASP A 284 31.47 27.34 17.13
C ASP A 284 30.76 25.97 17.27
N SER A 285 31.57 24.92 17.37
CA SER A 285 31.08 23.54 17.49
C SER A 285 30.28 23.27 18.77
N SER A 286 30.55 24.00 19.86
CA SER A 286 29.84 23.83 21.13
C SER A 286 28.43 24.39 21.03
N GLU A 287 28.31 25.59 20.46
CA GLU A 287 27.03 26.21 20.15
C GLU A 287 26.23 25.34 19.18
N PHE A 288 26.88 24.79 18.14
CA PHE A 288 26.22 23.88 17.20
C PHE A 288 25.62 22.65 17.90
N ILE A 289 26.39 22.01 18.78
CA ILE A 289 25.92 20.84 19.55
C ILE A 289 24.77 21.23 20.49
N ARG A 290 24.89 22.37 21.20
CA ARG A 290 23.82 22.85 22.09
C ARG A 290 22.54 23.15 21.30
N GLN A 291 22.67 23.76 20.13
CA GLN A 291 21.53 24.03 19.25
C GLN A 291 20.84 22.73 18.83
N ALA A 292 21.60 21.75 18.34
CA ALA A 292 21.04 20.49 17.85
C ALA A 292 20.42 19.61 18.94
N PHE A 293 21.09 19.47 20.10
CA PHE A 293 20.72 18.49 21.14
C PHE A 293 19.88 19.05 22.28
N VAL A 294 19.76 20.37 22.42
CA VAL A 294 19.09 20.99 23.58
C VAL A 294 18.07 22.03 23.15
N VAL A 295 18.46 22.97 22.29
CA VAL A 295 17.63 24.16 22.01
C VAL A 295 16.54 23.87 20.98
N GLN A 296 16.91 23.37 19.80
CA GLN A 296 15.95 23.16 18.72
C GLN A 296 15.05 21.98 19.06
N SER A 297 13.73 22.22 19.03
CA SER A 297 12.69 21.23 19.38
C SER A 297 12.94 20.52 20.72
N SER A 298 13.53 21.23 21.68
CA SER A 298 13.92 20.66 23.00
C SER A 298 14.80 19.41 22.91
N GLY A 299 15.60 19.27 21.83
CA GLY A 299 16.48 18.13 21.64
C GLY A 299 15.79 16.84 21.19
N ASP A 300 14.58 16.90 20.63
CA ASP A 300 13.80 15.70 20.28
C ASP A 300 14.26 14.94 19.01
N ARG A 301 15.06 15.59 18.14
CA ARG A 301 15.49 15.04 16.84
C ARG A 301 16.90 15.47 16.37
N PRO A 302 17.92 15.49 17.25
CA PRO A 302 19.25 16.02 16.93
C PRO A 302 19.91 15.35 15.73
N LEU A 303 19.84 14.03 15.61
CA LEU A 303 20.51 13.30 14.53
C LEU A 303 19.86 13.60 13.17
N ALA A 304 18.53 13.73 13.14
CA ALA A 304 17.82 14.12 11.93
C ALA A 304 18.15 15.56 11.50
N LEU A 305 18.26 16.49 12.46
CA LEU A 305 18.68 17.87 12.16
C LEU A 305 20.11 17.93 11.64
N ILE A 306 21.03 17.17 12.22
CA ILE A 306 22.42 17.10 11.76
C ILE A 306 22.49 16.51 10.34
N PHE A 307 21.68 15.48 10.05
CA PHE A 307 21.55 14.93 8.70
C PHE A 307 21.06 15.99 7.70
N LEU A 308 19.98 16.70 8.03
CA LEU A 308 19.45 17.76 7.16
C LEU A 308 20.41 18.94 7.00
N TYR A 309 21.14 19.31 8.06
CA TYR A 309 22.20 20.33 8.01
C TYR A 309 23.31 19.91 7.04
N ALA A 310 23.78 18.66 7.14
CA ALA A 310 24.80 18.14 6.24
C ALA A 310 24.32 18.16 4.78
N PHE A 311 23.08 17.75 4.54
CA PHE A 311 22.45 17.81 3.22
C PHE A 311 22.37 19.24 2.68
N ALA A 312 21.85 20.17 3.48
CA ALA A 312 21.76 21.60 3.16
C ALA A 312 23.11 22.23 2.83
N LYS A 313 24.18 21.82 3.53
CA LYS A 313 25.53 22.35 3.30
C LYS A 313 26.18 21.82 2.02
N THR A 314 25.78 20.63 1.56
CA THR A 314 26.33 20.03 0.33
C THR A 314 25.72 20.56 -0.96
N ILE A 315 24.51 21.11 -0.89
CA ILE A 315 23.77 21.57 -2.07
C ILE A 315 23.84 23.10 -2.14
N PRO A 316 24.34 23.68 -3.25
CA PRO A 316 24.41 25.13 -3.44
C PRO A 316 23.04 25.69 -3.85
N ALA A 317 22.02 25.53 -3.00
CA ALA A 317 20.67 26.03 -3.19
C ALA A 317 20.15 26.73 -1.92
N ASN A 318 19.01 27.40 -2.02
CA ASN A 318 18.37 28.01 -0.86
C ASN A 318 17.90 26.93 0.14
N LEU A 319 17.97 27.25 1.42
CA LEU A 319 17.69 26.30 2.51
C LEU A 319 16.30 25.66 2.40
N SER A 320 15.28 26.47 2.08
CA SER A 320 13.90 26.01 1.90
C SER A 320 13.78 24.96 0.79
N PHE A 321 14.36 25.23 -0.38
CA PHE A 321 14.41 24.25 -1.48
C PHE A 321 15.13 22.96 -1.06
N THR A 322 16.29 23.07 -0.42
CA THR A 322 17.06 21.88 -0.05
C THR A 322 16.35 21.01 0.99
N VAL A 323 15.70 21.61 1.99
CA VAL A 323 14.93 20.88 3.00
C VAL A 323 13.78 20.11 2.35
N ASP A 324 13.03 20.78 1.48
CA ASP A 324 11.90 20.20 0.75
C ASP A 324 12.32 19.00 -0.10
N HIS A 325 13.50 19.07 -0.71
CA HIS A 325 14.04 18.00 -1.56
C HIS A 325 14.76 16.88 -0.78
N SER A 326 14.79 16.92 0.55
CA SER A 326 15.43 15.87 1.37
C SER A 326 14.80 14.48 1.19
N LEU A 327 13.53 14.41 0.73
CA LEU A 327 12.87 13.13 0.41
C LEU A 327 13.56 12.34 -0.70
N VAL A 328 14.33 13.00 -1.59
CA VAL A 328 15.11 12.32 -2.63
C VAL A 328 16.08 11.30 -2.02
N ILE A 329 16.51 11.49 -0.77
CA ILE A 329 17.33 10.52 -0.03
C ILE A 329 16.47 9.68 0.93
N LEU A 330 15.54 10.31 1.65
CA LEU A 330 14.79 9.62 2.70
C LEU A 330 13.81 8.57 2.15
N ALA A 331 13.13 8.84 1.04
CA ALA A 331 12.19 7.90 0.43
C ALA A 331 12.88 6.60 -0.05
N PRO A 332 13.96 6.64 -0.85
CA PRO A 332 14.66 5.41 -1.23
C PRO A 332 15.33 4.70 -0.04
N ALA A 333 15.78 5.44 0.98
CA ALA A 333 16.31 4.83 2.21
C ALA A 333 15.23 4.03 2.96
N LEU A 334 14.00 4.56 3.05
CA LEU A 334 12.88 3.85 3.65
C LEU A 334 12.51 2.59 2.84
N VAL A 335 12.43 2.70 1.51
CA VAL A 335 12.19 1.57 0.59
C VAL A 335 13.23 0.46 0.80
N LEU A 336 14.51 0.81 0.85
CA LEU A 336 15.59 -0.13 1.09
C LEU A 336 15.46 -0.80 2.46
N SER A 337 15.13 -0.03 3.50
CA SER A 337 14.97 -0.55 4.86
C SER A 337 13.83 -1.57 4.95
N VAL A 338 12.68 -1.29 4.31
CA VAL A 338 11.56 -2.24 4.25
C VAL A 338 11.89 -3.48 3.42
N PHE A 339 12.61 -3.32 2.30
CA PHE A 339 13.10 -4.45 1.51
C PHE A 339 13.92 -5.40 2.38
N VAL A 340 14.93 -4.87 3.09
CA VAL A 340 15.83 -5.67 3.94
C VAL A 340 15.08 -6.34 5.09
N LEU A 341 14.17 -5.60 5.75
CA LEU A 341 13.33 -6.13 6.83
C LEU A 341 12.41 -7.26 6.35
N THR A 342 11.71 -7.05 5.24
CA THR A 342 10.81 -8.06 4.67
C THR A 342 11.57 -9.30 4.26
N ARG A 343 12.78 -9.13 3.72
CA ARG A 343 13.67 -10.23 3.36
C ARG A 343 14.10 -11.02 4.58
N GLU A 344 14.43 -10.35 5.68
CA GLU A 344 14.76 -11.02 6.94
C GLU A 344 13.56 -11.77 7.52
N LEU A 345 12.35 -11.25 7.38
CA LEU A 345 11.13 -11.89 7.89
C LEU A 345 10.69 -13.09 7.05
N THR A 346 10.79 -13.00 5.73
CA THR A 346 10.16 -13.95 4.80
C THR A 346 11.14 -14.85 4.08
N SER A 347 12.43 -14.51 4.08
CA SER A 347 13.47 -15.14 3.26
C SER A 347 13.11 -15.20 1.76
N ASN A 348 12.22 -14.30 1.29
CA ASN A 348 11.67 -14.32 -0.06
C ASN A 348 11.93 -12.98 -0.78
N ASP A 349 12.72 -13.01 -1.85
CA ASP A 349 13.13 -11.82 -2.59
C ASP A 349 11.92 -11.17 -3.29
N LYS A 350 10.99 -11.94 -3.86
CA LYS A 350 9.78 -11.41 -4.53
C LYS A 350 8.87 -10.68 -3.55
N MET A 351 8.61 -11.26 -2.38
CA MET A 351 7.81 -10.64 -1.33
C MET A 351 8.46 -9.35 -0.82
N SER A 352 9.79 -9.35 -0.73
CA SER A 352 10.58 -8.18 -0.31
C SER A 352 10.54 -7.06 -1.34
N LEU A 353 10.67 -7.38 -2.64
CA LEU A 353 10.50 -6.42 -3.73
C LEU A 353 9.09 -5.84 -3.75
N PHE A 354 8.08 -6.68 -3.54
CA PHE A 354 6.69 -6.22 -3.46
C PHE A 354 6.48 -5.27 -2.28
N ALA A 355 6.98 -5.60 -1.08
CA ALA A 355 6.91 -4.71 0.08
C ALA A 355 7.66 -3.39 -0.15
N ALA A 356 8.82 -3.43 -0.80
CA ALA A 356 9.58 -2.24 -1.17
C ALA A 356 8.79 -1.33 -2.14
N PHE A 357 8.16 -1.92 -3.17
CA PHE A 357 7.30 -1.20 -4.10
C PHE A 357 6.11 -0.57 -3.40
N VAL A 358 5.39 -1.33 -2.57
CA VAL A 358 4.25 -0.82 -1.79
C VAL A 358 4.67 0.30 -0.85
N THR A 359 5.88 0.25 -0.29
CA THR A 359 6.43 1.32 0.55
C THR A 359 6.60 2.63 -0.24
N ALA A 360 7.13 2.55 -1.46
CA ALA A 360 7.31 3.74 -2.31
C ALA A 360 5.99 4.47 -2.60
N VAL A 361 4.89 3.73 -2.77
CA VAL A 361 3.54 4.28 -3.03
C VAL A 361 2.65 4.34 -1.79
N SER A 362 3.22 4.15 -0.60
CA SER A 362 2.44 4.06 0.63
C SER A 362 1.97 5.43 1.12
N PHE A 363 0.89 5.42 1.92
CA PHE A 363 0.45 6.59 2.68
C PHE A 363 1.57 7.17 3.55
N GLN A 364 2.50 6.35 4.06
CA GLN A 364 3.63 6.83 4.87
C GLN A 364 4.58 7.74 4.06
N THR A 365 4.86 7.39 2.81
CA THR A 365 5.67 8.22 1.91
C THR A 365 4.92 9.49 1.53
N LEU A 366 3.61 9.37 1.27
CA LEU A 366 2.76 10.50 0.94
C LEU A 366 2.66 11.53 2.08
N ILE A 367 2.39 11.09 3.31
CA ILE A 367 2.31 11.98 4.47
C ILE A 367 3.68 12.52 4.87
N GLY A 368 4.76 11.75 4.65
CA GLY A 368 6.11 12.25 4.84
C GLY A 368 6.46 13.39 3.89
N MET A 369 5.92 13.36 2.67
CA MET A 369 6.09 14.38 1.64
C MET A 369 5.28 15.65 1.95
N TYR A 370 3.96 15.54 2.07
CA TYR A 370 3.07 16.69 2.29
C TYR A 370 3.06 17.21 3.73
N GLY A 371 3.36 16.35 4.70
CA GLY A 371 3.54 16.76 6.09
C GLY A 371 4.92 17.35 6.37
N GLY A 372 5.91 17.18 5.48
CA GLY A 372 7.29 17.57 5.77
C GLY A 372 7.92 16.79 6.94
N LEU A 373 7.46 15.56 7.19
CA LEU A 373 7.84 14.75 8.35
C LEU A 373 9.21 14.07 8.19
N TYR A 374 10.25 14.85 7.88
CA TYR A 374 11.57 14.36 7.48
C TYR A 374 12.27 13.56 8.59
N ALA A 375 12.23 14.04 9.84
CA ALA A 375 12.80 13.30 10.97
C ALA A 375 12.07 11.98 11.21
N ASN A 376 10.75 11.94 11.00
CA ASN A 376 9.96 10.72 11.16
C ASN A 376 10.35 9.69 10.09
N LEU A 377 10.49 10.10 8.82
CA LEU A 377 10.94 9.21 7.74
C LEU A 377 12.35 8.69 7.98
N PHE A 378 13.27 9.57 8.41
CA PHE A 378 14.63 9.20 8.78
C PHE A 378 14.64 8.17 9.92
N ALA A 379 13.89 8.46 11.00
CA ALA A 379 13.74 7.57 12.14
C ALA A 379 13.12 6.22 11.74
N LEU A 380 12.10 6.19 10.87
CA LEU A 380 11.50 4.94 10.41
C LEU A 380 12.47 4.07 9.61
N ALA A 381 13.29 4.65 8.74
CA ALA A 381 14.32 3.91 8.03
C ALA A 381 15.32 3.26 9.01
N VAL A 382 15.82 4.04 9.98
CA VAL A 382 16.72 3.54 11.05
C VAL A 382 16.03 2.47 11.91
N GLY A 383 14.77 2.68 12.28
CA GLY A 383 13.99 1.76 13.11
C GLY A 383 13.68 0.44 12.42
N TYR A 384 13.36 0.44 11.13
CA TYR A 384 13.18 -0.80 10.37
C TYR A 384 14.51 -1.57 10.21
N LEU A 385 15.63 -0.87 10.06
CA LEU A 385 16.94 -1.50 10.11
C LEU A 385 17.25 -2.07 11.49
N SER A 386 16.87 -1.40 12.59
CA SER A 386 17.08 -1.94 13.94
C SER A 386 16.31 -3.26 14.14
N LEU A 387 15.07 -3.35 13.63
CA LEU A 387 14.27 -4.58 13.65
C LEU A 387 14.95 -5.75 12.91
N VAL A 388 15.67 -5.48 11.81
CA VAL A 388 16.45 -6.53 11.10
C VAL A 388 17.45 -7.16 12.06
N PHE A 389 18.21 -6.35 12.78
CA PHE A 389 19.26 -6.85 13.69
C PHE A 389 18.68 -7.47 14.96
N LEU A 390 17.55 -6.98 15.47
CA LEU A 390 16.76 -7.64 16.51
C LEU A 390 16.40 -9.08 16.09
N LEU A 391 15.79 -9.24 14.91
CA LEU A 391 15.36 -10.55 14.40
C LEU A 391 16.54 -11.47 14.13
N ARG A 392 17.63 -10.94 13.58
CA ARG A 392 18.87 -11.70 13.37
C ARG A 392 19.46 -12.19 14.68
N PHE A 393 19.49 -11.37 15.72
CA PHE A 393 20.00 -11.77 17.03
C PHE A 393 19.13 -12.85 17.69
N LEU A 394 17.80 -12.74 17.58
CA LEU A 394 16.87 -13.75 18.07
C LEU A 394 17.10 -15.11 17.38
N LYS A 395 17.27 -15.12 16.05
CA LYS A 395 17.56 -16.34 15.27
C LYS A 395 18.97 -16.88 15.56
N ASN A 396 19.97 -16.02 15.51
CA ASN A 396 21.39 -16.33 15.64
C ASN A 396 22.05 -15.36 16.63
N SER A 397 22.54 -15.86 17.77
CA SER A 397 23.08 -15.06 18.88
C SER A 397 24.46 -14.41 18.62
N GLY A 398 24.63 -13.76 17.47
CA GLY A 398 25.85 -13.03 17.13
C GLY A 398 25.96 -11.72 17.89
N LYS A 399 27.08 -11.50 18.59
CA LYS A 399 27.37 -10.26 19.33
C LYS A 399 27.25 -9.00 18.45
N LEU A 400 27.71 -9.09 17.20
CA LEU A 400 27.60 -8.00 16.24
C LEU A 400 26.15 -7.58 16.01
N ASN A 401 25.21 -8.53 15.91
CA ASN A 401 23.80 -8.20 15.72
C ASN A 401 23.24 -7.43 16.93
N LEU A 402 23.62 -7.81 18.15
CA LEU A 402 23.18 -7.13 19.36
C LEU A 402 23.76 -5.72 19.47
N ILE A 403 25.05 -5.55 19.19
CA ILE A 403 25.72 -4.24 19.21
C ILE A 403 25.12 -3.33 18.13
N THR A 404 24.95 -3.82 16.91
CA THR A 404 24.33 -3.05 15.83
C THR A 404 22.88 -2.69 16.17
N TYR A 405 22.12 -3.60 16.79
CA TYR A 405 20.78 -3.29 17.28
C TYR A 405 20.79 -2.16 18.32
N LEU A 406 21.66 -2.23 19.33
CA LEU A 406 21.82 -1.17 20.33
C LEU A 406 22.17 0.18 19.69
N LEU A 407 23.16 0.21 18.80
CA LEU A 407 23.57 1.44 18.12
C LEU A 407 22.44 2.04 17.28
N LEU A 408 21.68 1.21 16.55
CA LEU A 408 20.53 1.67 15.78
C LEU A 408 19.36 2.11 16.68
N MET A 409 19.19 1.53 17.87
CA MET A 409 18.18 1.97 18.84
C MET A 409 18.53 3.34 19.43
N VAL A 410 19.80 3.59 19.74
CA VAL A 410 20.27 4.92 20.16
C VAL A 410 20.14 5.92 19.01
N ALA A 411 20.54 5.54 17.80
CA ALA A 411 20.36 6.39 16.62
C ALA A 411 18.87 6.70 16.37
N LEU A 412 17.97 5.74 16.56
CA LEU A 412 16.53 5.91 16.44
C LEU A 412 15.98 6.91 17.47
N LEU A 413 16.39 6.79 18.75
CA LEU A 413 16.04 7.73 19.80
C LEU A 413 16.46 9.16 19.44
N LEU A 414 17.71 9.34 19.01
CA LEU A 414 18.26 10.63 18.61
C LEU A 414 17.72 11.15 17.27
N SER A 415 17.09 10.29 16.47
CA SER A 415 16.47 10.68 15.20
C SER A 415 15.10 11.29 15.41
N HIS A 416 14.27 10.67 16.26
CA HIS A 416 12.94 11.16 16.61
C HIS A 416 12.39 10.37 17.81
N VAL A 417 12.31 11.02 18.98
CA VAL A 417 11.91 10.39 20.25
C VAL A 417 10.52 9.73 20.17
N TYR A 418 9.56 10.34 19.48
CA TYR A 418 8.20 9.77 19.38
C TYR A 418 8.16 8.49 18.54
N THR A 419 8.89 8.45 17.41
CA THR A 419 8.98 7.23 16.57
C THR A 419 9.68 6.11 17.34
N TRP A 420 10.75 6.45 18.07
CA TRP A 420 11.42 5.53 18.98
C TRP A 420 10.47 4.96 20.04
N THR A 421 9.65 5.81 20.67
CA THR A 421 8.71 5.40 21.73
C THR A 421 7.73 4.35 21.20
N VAL A 422 7.09 4.63 20.06
CA VAL A 422 6.11 3.72 19.45
C VAL A 422 6.76 2.40 19.02
N LEU A 423 7.89 2.45 18.33
CA LEU A 423 8.59 1.22 17.91
C LEU A 423 9.05 0.40 19.11
N THR A 424 9.58 1.04 20.15
CA THR A 424 10.03 0.37 21.38
C THR A 424 8.89 -0.31 22.11
N LEU A 425 7.72 0.32 22.18
CA LEU A 425 6.51 -0.28 22.73
C LEU A 425 6.10 -1.54 21.93
N VAL A 426 6.03 -1.44 20.61
CA VAL A 426 5.67 -2.57 19.72
C VAL A 426 6.67 -3.71 19.87
N MET A 427 7.97 -3.41 19.90
CA MET A 427 9.04 -4.40 20.12
C MET A 427 8.91 -5.06 21.49
N SER A 428 8.63 -4.30 22.54
CA SER A 428 8.48 -4.83 23.90
C SER A 428 7.30 -5.79 24.01
N VAL A 429 6.15 -5.43 23.42
CA VAL A 429 4.97 -6.32 23.35
C VAL A 429 5.30 -7.58 22.56
N PHE A 430 5.94 -7.45 21.39
CA PHE A 430 6.40 -8.58 20.58
C PHE A 430 7.31 -9.52 21.38
N LEU A 431 8.32 -8.99 22.07
CA LEU A 431 9.26 -9.79 22.85
C LEU A 431 8.58 -10.46 24.05
N ALA A 432 7.64 -9.79 24.71
CA ALA A 432 6.85 -10.37 25.80
C ALA A 432 6.00 -11.55 25.32
N LEU A 433 5.35 -11.42 24.15
CA LEU A 433 4.62 -12.52 23.52
C LEU A 433 5.55 -13.67 23.14
N MET A 434 6.70 -13.39 22.52
CA MET A 434 7.67 -14.42 22.14
C MET A 434 8.26 -15.14 23.35
N TYR A 435 8.47 -14.42 24.47
CA TYR A 435 8.90 -14.99 25.74
C TYR A 435 7.85 -15.94 26.30
N LYS A 436 6.58 -15.50 26.33
CA LYS A 436 5.45 -16.31 26.82
C LYS A 436 5.23 -17.57 25.98
N LEU A 437 5.43 -17.47 24.67
CA LEU A 437 5.26 -18.58 23.73
C LEU A 437 6.49 -19.51 23.65
N ASN A 438 7.59 -19.21 24.35
CA ASN A 438 8.88 -19.92 24.26
C ASN A 438 9.37 -20.10 22.81
N TYR A 439 9.10 -19.12 21.94
CA TYR A 439 9.42 -19.24 20.51
C TYR A 439 10.92 -19.07 20.24
N TYR A 440 11.59 -18.21 21.02
CA TYR A 440 13.04 -18.00 20.99
C TYR A 440 13.67 -18.32 22.35
N ASP A 441 15.00 -18.48 22.38
CA ASP A 441 15.77 -18.63 23.61
C ASP A 441 15.53 -17.46 24.56
N LYS A 442 15.10 -17.76 25.80
CA LYS A 442 14.75 -16.77 26.82
C LYS A 442 15.91 -15.82 27.14
N LYS A 443 17.16 -16.29 27.15
CA LYS A 443 18.33 -15.45 27.42
C LYS A 443 18.50 -14.40 26.33
N ARG A 444 18.28 -14.78 25.07
CA ARG A 444 18.34 -13.84 23.93
C ARG A 444 17.28 -12.75 24.06
N ILE A 445 16.06 -13.13 24.39
CA ILE A 445 14.97 -12.16 24.62
C ILE A 445 15.33 -11.20 25.78
N LEU A 446 15.87 -11.72 26.89
CA LEU A 446 16.29 -10.90 28.03
C LEU A 446 17.39 -9.91 27.68
N PHE A 447 18.37 -10.29 26.84
CA PHE A 447 19.40 -9.35 26.37
C PHE A 447 18.81 -8.21 25.52
N ILE A 448 17.79 -8.48 24.71
CA ILE A 448 17.14 -7.42 23.92
C ILE A 448 16.32 -6.49 24.82
N PHE A 449 15.62 -7.02 25.83
CA PHE A 449 14.98 -6.18 26.85
C PHE A 449 15.97 -5.29 27.59
N LEU A 450 17.16 -5.82 27.92
CA LEU A 450 18.23 -5.02 28.52
C LEU A 450 18.67 -3.88 27.60
N VAL A 451 18.83 -4.12 26.29
CA VAL A 451 19.15 -3.07 25.32
C VAL A 451 18.06 -2.00 25.27
N ILE A 452 16.78 -2.40 25.25
CA ILE A 452 15.67 -1.46 25.28
C ILE A 452 15.71 -0.60 26.56
N LEU A 453 15.90 -1.21 27.73
CA LEU A 453 16.01 -0.50 29.00
C LEU A 453 17.20 0.47 29.03
N LEU A 454 18.35 0.06 28.48
CA LEU A 454 19.52 0.94 28.35
C LEU A 454 19.21 2.16 27.48
N THR A 455 18.45 1.99 26.40
CA THR A 455 18.07 3.11 25.54
C THR A 455 17.04 4.05 26.17
N VAL A 456 16.23 3.57 27.13
CA VAL A 456 15.30 4.42 27.91
C VAL A 456 16.06 5.27 28.94
N ALA A 457 17.23 4.81 29.39
CA ALA A 457 18.06 5.50 30.36
C ALA A 457 18.96 6.60 29.75
N ILE A 458 19.10 6.61 28.42
CA ILE A 458 19.78 7.65 27.63
C ILE A 458 18.75 8.72 27.32
#